data_AF-A0A812NUH7-F1
#
_entry.id   AF-A0A812NUH7-F1
#
_cell.length_a   1.000
_cell.length_b   1.000
_cell.length_c   1.000
_cell.angle_alpha   90.00
_cell.angle_beta   90.00
_cell.angle_gamma   90.00
#
_symmetry.space_group_name_H-M   'P 1'
#
loop_
_entity.id
_entity.type
_entity.pdbx_description
1 polymer ?
#
loop_
_entity_poly.entity_id
_entity_poly.type
_entity_poly.pdbx_seq_one_letter_code
_entity_poly.pdbx_strand_id
1 'polypeptide(L)'
;MVWVLQRVKPGPPPLGAMGRSRSRSYFPSAFIHLFCVELAPLFVMIFSFYGTIKEQGGKNFYDAIRGHKLSEFAKLDGVGDFDVMACGKDAIERMLWTGILRFQCGDPAQGTYVEEDVFLSPFAGDWSFWPLARAICVLDWWTFFTCAATVGYAMSRLCRTGERFFGSAGYLAWTWNLEQDRRFTLLIVLAAFGPIASCVYVLYFAFIYSAFHETNEAGHGMGSIQTIVQMILVAYPAKMMLIPETPIHHWKTERFAGIDFKRPWYSMFYQSNDVFGVYLVDALWRAQHGHCEKLEMLMFNSDEMHAFMQTAARLQDESDEEDPAFLSMIKGLSPTMGGTTASSATSSGEE
;
A
#
# COMPACT_ATOMS: atom_id res chain seq x y z
N MET A 1 -4.14 -37.83 -20.56
CA MET A 1 -2.82 -38.38 -20.93
C MET A 1 -1.91 -38.16 -19.73
N VAL A 2 -1.85 -39.15 -18.84
CA VAL A 2 -1.13 -39.07 -17.55
C VAL A 2 0.29 -39.55 -17.81
N TRP A 3 1.25 -38.65 -17.78
CA TRP A 3 2.65 -39.03 -17.78
C TRP A 3 2.98 -39.67 -16.43
N VAL A 4 3.05 -41.01 -16.41
CA VAL A 4 3.64 -41.78 -15.30
C VAL A 4 5.16 -41.61 -15.41
N LEU A 5 5.66 -40.46 -14.97
CA LEU A 5 7.08 -40.29 -14.69
C LEU A 5 7.40 -41.12 -13.44
N GLN A 6 8.18 -42.19 -13.62
CA GLN A 6 8.77 -42.93 -12.51
C GLN A 6 9.51 -41.94 -11.59
N ARG A 7 9.00 -41.76 -10.36
CA ARG A 7 9.63 -40.97 -9.30
C ARG A 7 10.96 -41.62 -8.90
N VAL A 8 12.01 -41.39 -9.67
CA VAL A 8 13.38 -41.52 -9.16
C VAL A 8 13.56 -40.33 -8.22
N LYS A 9 13.60 -40.57 -6.89
CA LYS A 9 13.96 -39.54 -5.92
C LYS A 9 15.38 -39.06 -6.25
N PRO A 10 15.57 -37.87 -6.84
CA PRO A 10 16.91 -37.35 -7.03
C PRO A 10 17.45 -37.02 -5.63
N GLY A 11 18.62 -37.54 -5.29
CA GLY A 11 19.37 -37.01 -4.15
C GLY A 11 19.53 -35.49 -4.31
N PRO A 12 19.55 -34.71 -3.21
CA PRO A 12 19.74 -33.27 -3.30
C PRO A 12 21.01 -33.00 -4.12
N PRO A 13 20.96 -32.16 -5.18
CA PRO A 13 22.15 -31.82 -5.93
C PRO A 13 23.18 -31.25 -4.94
N PRO A 14 24.47 -31.62 -5.08
CA PRO A 14 25.50 -31.06 -4.22
C PRO A 14 25.49 -29.53 -4.39
N LEU A 15 25.10 -28.82 -3.33
CA LEU A 15 25.13 -27.36 -3.21
C LEU A 15 26.56 -26.77 -3.31
N GLY A 16 27.57 -27.61 -3.55
CA GLY A 16 28.94 -27.21 -3.75
C GLY A 16 29.23 -26.93 -5.22
N ALA A 17 29.47 -25.65 -5.53
CA ALA A 17 30.10 -25.18 -6.77
C ALA A 17 29.20 -24.80 -7.97
N MET A 18 28.01 -24.23 -7.73
CA MET A 18 27.63 -23.10 -8.59
C MET A 18 28.62 -21.98 -8.27
N GLY A 19 29.66 -21.89 -9.09
CA GLY A 19 30.74 -20.93 -8.93
C GLY A 19 30.15 -19.55 -8.72
N ARG A 20 30.48 -18.93 -7.57
CA ARG A 20 30.15 -17.54 -7.27
C ARG A 20 30.53 -16.71 -8.49
N SER A 21 29.54 -16.41 -9.33
CA SER A 21 29.66 -15.55 -10.49
C SER A 21 30.36 -14.29 -9.99
N ARG A 22 31.55 -14.04 -10.54
CA ARG A 22 32.41 -12.89 -10.23
C ARG A 22 31.51 -11.69 -10.03
N SER A 23 31.69 -11.00 -8.90
CA SER A 23 30.95 -9.80 -8.51
C SER A 23 30.88 -8.82 -9.67
N ARG A 24 29.87 -8.94 -10.52
CA ARG A 24 29.43 -7.83 -11.33
C ARG A 24 28.95 -6.84 -10.29
N SER A 25 29.67 -5.73 -10.15
CA SER A 25 29.20 -4.55 -9.42
C SER A 25 27.96 -4.06 -10.16
N TYR A 26 26.86 -4.76 -9.96
CA TYR A 26 25.59 -4.36 -10.47
C TYR A 26 25.21 -3.10 -9.70
N PHE A 27 24.93 -2.06 -10.48
CA PHE A 27 24.20 -0.90 -10.02
C PHE A 27 22.99 -1.39 -9.17
N PRO A 28 22.67 -0.74 -8.03
CA PRO A 28 21.63 -1.15 -7.07
C PRO A 28 20.20 -1.03 -7.64
N SER A 29 19.95 -1.65 -8.78
CA SER A 29 18.70 -1.63 -9.56
C SER A 29 17.52 -2.16 -8.77
N ALA A 30 17.73 -3.13 -7.87
CA ALA A 30 16.68 -3.63 -6.98
C ALA A 30 16.09 -2.51 -6.10
N PHE A 31 16.93 -1.60 -5.60
CA PHE A 31 16.46 -0.49 -4.76
C PHE A 31 15.64 0.52 -5.57
N ILE A 32 16.09 0.85 -6.79
CA ILE A 32 15.35 1.76 -7.67
C ILE A 32 14.00 1.17 -8.04
N HIS A 33 13.97 -0.13 -8.38
CA HIS A 33 12.73 -0.84 -8.65
C HIS A 33 11.78 -0.84 -7.44
N LEU A 34 12.30 -1.13 -6.25
CA LEU A 34 11.53 -1.11 -5.00
C LEU A 34 10.87 0.25 -4.79
N PHE A 35 11.63 1.35 -4.95
CA PHE A 35 11.10 2.69 -4.75
C PHE A 35 10.13 3.15 -5.86
N CYS A 36 10.50 2.93 -7.12
CA CYS A 36 9.74 3.45 -8.25
C CYS A 36 8.48 2.64 -8.56
N VAL A 37 8.46 1.35 -8.24
CA VAL A 37 7.40 0.43 -8.65
C VAL A 37 6.69 -0.17 -7.44
N GLU A 38 7.42 -0.92 -6.60
CA GLU A 38 6.79 -1.71 -5.54
C GLU A 38 6.22 -0.84 -4.39
N LEU A 39 6.90 0.27 -4.06
CA LEU A 39 6.45 1.24 -3.06
C LEU A 39 5.68 2.41 -3.67
N ALA A 40 5.44 2.42 -4.99
CA ALA A 40 4.67 3.47 -5.65
C ALA A 40 3.27 3.67 -5.04
N PRO A 41 2.51 2.61 -4.67
CA PRO A 41 1.22 2.79 -4.00
C PRO A 41 1.32 3.56 -2.67
N LEU A 42 2.38 3.31 -1.90
CA LEU A 42 2.63 4.02 -0.64
C LEU A 42 2.88 5.51 -0.89
N PHE A 43 3.69 5.84 -1.91
CA PHE A 43 3.94 7.24 -2.28
C PHE A 43 2.69 7.93 -2.80
N VAL A 44 1.90 7.27 -3.65
CA VAL A 44 0.61 7.81 -4.12
C VAL A 44 -0.30 8.11 -2.95
N MET A 45 -0.40 7.20 -1.97
CA MET A 45 -1.20 7.42 -0.76
C MET A 45 -0.74 8.67 0.03
N ILE A 46 0.56 8.83 0.25
CA ILE A 46 1.12 10.01 0.97
C ILE A 46 0.85 11.30 0.19
N PHE A 47 1.15 11.32 -1.12
CA PHE A 47 0.97 12.52 -1.94
C PHE A 47 -0.50 12.90 -2.10
N SER A 48 -1.39 11.92 -2.28
CA SER A 48 -2.84 12.15 -2.32
C SER A 48 -3.35 12.69 -1.00
N PHE A 49 -2.87 12.16 0.12
CA PHE A 49 -3.26 12.63 1.45
C PHE A 49 -2.75 14.05 1.75
N TYR A 50 -1.46 14.32 1.52
CA TYR A 50 -0.88 15.65 1.70
C TYR A 50 -1.56 16.68 0.79
N GLY A 51 -1.77 16.35 -0.49
CA GLY A 51 -2.47 17.22 -1.44
C GLY A 51 -3.91 17.51 -1.00
N THR A 52 -4.58 16.52 -0.41
CA THR A 52 -5.93 16.67 0.16
C THR A 52 -5.95 17.65 1.32
N ILE A 53 -5.06 17.48 2.30
CA ILE A 53 -5.01 18.37 3.45
C ILE A 53 -4.60 19.78 3.02
N LYS A 54 -3.59 19.90 2.16
CA LYS A 54 -3.08 21.20 1.72
C LYS A 54 -4.14 22.00 0.95
N GLU A 55 -4.77 21.41 -0.06
CA GLU A 55 -5.70 22.14 -0.92
C GLU A 55 -7.09 22.28 -0.28
N GLN A 56 -7.64 21.17 0.23
CA GLN A 56 -9.01 21.18 0.75
C GLN A 56 -9.07 21.59 2.21
N GLY A 57 -8.11 21.14 3.02
CA GLY A 57 -7.98 21.57 4.41
C GLY A 57 -7.74 23.08 4.49
N GLY A 58 -6.86 23.64 3.64
CA GLY A 58 -6.64 25.08 3.50
C GLY A 58 -7.92 25.89 3.35
N LYS A 59 -8.74 25.51 2.36
CA LYS A 59 -10.00 26.18 2.05
C LYS A 59 -11.06 25.99 3.13
N ASN A 60 -11.32 24.75 3.55
CA ASN A 60 -12.34 24.45 4.56
C ASN A 60 -12.00 25.11 5.91
N PHE A 61 -10.72 25.19 6.23
CA PHE A 61 -10.25 25.84 7.45
C PHE A 61 -10.42 27.36 7.39
N TYR A 62 -10.11 27.95 6.23
CA TYR A 62 -10.42 29.36 5.97
C TYR A 62 -11.90 29.66 6.16
N ASP A 63 -12.78 28.85 5.56
CA ASP A 63 -14.24 29.01 5.68
C ASP A 63 -14.70 28.86 7.15
N ALA A 64 -14.10 27.93 7.91
CA ALA A 64 -14.40 27.75 9.32
C ALA A 64 -13.94 28.94 10.20
N ILE A 65 -12.76 29.50 9.95
CA ILE A 65 -12.26 30.72 10.62
C ILE A 65 -13.18 31.89 10.31
N ARG A 66 -13.58 32.01 9.04
CA ARG A 66 -14.52 33.01 8.56
C ARG A 66 -15.86 32.93 9.29
N GLY A 67 -16.36 31.73 9.56
CA GLY A 67 -17.60 31.51 10.33
C GLY A 67 -17.48 31.79 11.83
N HIS A 68 -16.35 31.45 12.47
CA HIS A 68 -16.25 31.47 13.95
C HIS A 68 -15.74 32.77 14.58
N LYS A 69 -14.88 33.55 13.89
CA LYS A 69 -14.12 34.64 14.55
C LYS A 69 -13.90 35.90 13.71
N LEU A 70 -14.51 36.04 12.53
CA LEU A 70 -14.32 37.23 11.70
C LEU A 70 -14.85 38.54 12.31
N SER A 71 -15.56 38.58 13.44
CA SER A 71 -15.86 39.89 14.05
C SER A 71 -14.59 40.62 14.53
N GLU A 72 -13.50 39.92 14.82
CA GLU A 72 -12.22 40.52 15.19
C GLU A 72 -11.23 40.59 14.03
N PHE A 73 -11.17 39.57 13.16
CA PHE A 73 -10.33 39.60 11.96
C PHE A 73 -10.88 40.48 10.82
N ALA A 74 -12.20 40.71 10.72
CA ALA A 74 -12.77 41.63 9.74
C ALA A 74 -12.44 43.11 10.02
N LYS A 75 -11.76 43.41 11.13
CA LYS A 75 -11.18 44.74 11.37
C LYS A 75 -9.86 44.96 10.62
N LEU A 76 -9.34 43.97 9.89
CA LEU A 76 -8.28 44.15 8.91
C LEU A 76 -8.84 44.87 7.67
N ASP A 77 -9.23 46.14 7.85
CA ASP A 77 -9.56 47.04 6.75
C ASP A 77 -8.34 47.11 5.81
N GLY A 78 -8.43 46.48 4.64
CA GLY A 78 -7.43 46.57 3.58
C GLY A 78 -6.71 45.28 3.18
N VAL A 79 -6.93 44.15 3.86
CA VAL A 79 -6.40 42.85 3.38
C VAL A 79 -7.43 42.19 2.47
N GLY A 80 -7.07 41.94 1.21
CA GLY A 80 -8.00 41.32 0.26
C GLY A 80 -8.30 39.86 0.63
N ASP A 81 -9.50 39.37 0.31
CA ASP A 81 -9.91 37.96 0.54
C ASP A 81 -8.88 36.94 -0.01
N PHE A 82 -8.20 37.30 -1.10
CA PHE A 82 -7.14 36.49 -1.69
C PHE A 82 -5.93 36.32 -0.76
N ASP A 83 -5.50 37.39 -0.09
CA ASP A 83 -4.34 37.37 0.79
C ASP A 83 -4.62 36.58 2.07
N VAL A 84 -5.86 36.64 2.58
CA VAL A 84 -6.28 35.85 3.75
C VAL A 84 -6.34 34.36 3.43
N MET A 85 -6.84 33.99 2.24
CA MET A 85 -6.84 32.60 1.79
C MET A 85 -5.40 32.05 1.63
N ALA A 86 -4.50 32.82 1.02
CA ALA A 86 -3.09 32.46 0.90
C ALA A 86 -2.43 32.29 2.29
N CYS A 87 -2.67 33.24 3.20
CA CYS A 87 -2.22 33.17 4.58
C CYS A 87 -2.70 31.90 5.30
N GLY A 88 -3.96 31.49 5.11
CA GLY A 88 -4.50 30.27 5.69
C GLY A 88 -3.85 28.99 5.14
N LYS A 89 -3.58 28.94 3.83
CA LYS A 89 -2.84 27.83 3.22
C LYS A 89 -1.41 27.74 3.81
N ASP A 90 -0.71 28.86 3.92
CA ASP A 90 0.65 28.90 4.48
C ASP A 90 0.69 28.56 5.96
N ALA A 91 -0.34 28.94 6.73
CA ALA A 91 -0.48 28.56 8.13
C ALA A 91 -0.67 27.04 8.28
N ILE A 92 -1.53 26.42 7.47
CA ILE A 92 -1.74 24.97 7.49
C ILE A 92 -0.49 24.22 7.03
N GLU A 93 0.15 24.65 5.94
CA GLU A 93 1.38 24.02 5.47
C GLU A 93 2.46 24.05 6.57
N ARG A 94 2.66 25.20 7.22
CA ARG A 94 3.57 25.30 8.37
C ARG A 94 3.13 24.42 9.54
N MET A 95 1.84 24.33 9.83
CA MET A 95 1.32 23.46 10.88
C MET A 95 1.66 21.99 10.61
N LEU A 96 1.52 21.51 9.37
CA LEU A 96 1.87 20.13 9.02
C LEU A 96 3.36 19.84 9.25
N TRP A 97 4.25 20.81 9.01
CA TRP A 97 5.69 20.61 9.22
C TRP A 97 6.17 20.84 10.65
N THR A 98 5.58 21.79 11.36
CA THR A 98 6.10 22.28 12.66
C THR A 98 5.22 21.94 13.85
N GLY A 99 3.94 21.61 13.61
CA GLY A 99 2.95 21.44 14.67
C GLY A 99 2.47 22.75 15.28
N ILE A 100 2.90 23.89 14.73
CA ILE A 100 2.49 25.22 15.16
C ILE A 100 1.48 25.74 14.16
N LEU A 101 0.27 26.04 14.62
CA LEU A 101 -0.72 26.74 13.82
C LEU A 101 -0.67 28.23 14.17
N ARG A 102 -0.09 29.00 13.25
CA ARG A 102 0.10 30.43 13.38
C ARG A 102 -0.29 31.12 12.08
N PHE A 103 -1.17 32.10 12.18
CA PHE A 103 -1.52 32.99 11.09
C PHE A 103 -0.53 34.13 11.03
N GLN A 104 0.00 34.40 9.84
CA GLN A 104 0.87 35.54 9.57
C GLN A 104 0.40 36.14 8.25
N CYS A 105 -0.52 37.10 8.34
CA CYS A 105 -1.17 37.69 7.17
C CYS A 105 -0.72 39.14 7.00
N GLY A 106 -0.64 39.62 5.76
CA GLY A 106 -0.28 41.01 5.43
C GLY A 106 1.21 41.23 5.24
N ASP A 107 1.60 42.49 4.98
CA ASP A 107 2.98 42.89 4.70
C ASP A 107 3.54 43.71 5.88
N PRO A 108 4.60 43.23 6.56
CA PRO A 108 5.27 43.97 7.62
C PRO A 108 5.74 45.36 7.16
N ALA A 109 6.13 45.52 5.89
CA ALA A 109 6.59 46.78 5.35
C ALA A 109 5.46 47.82 5.20
N GLN A 110 4.22 47.36 5.06
CA GLN A 110 3.04 48.23 4.91
C GLN A 110 2.31 48.46 6.23
N GLY A 111 2.77 47.84 7.33
CA GLY A 111 2.09 47.91 8.63
C GLY A 111 0.74 47.18 8.67
N THR A 112 0.45 46.33 7.69
CA THR A 112 -0.78 45.52 7.60
C THR A 112 -0.59 44.10 8.15
N TYR A 113 0.56 43.83 8.79
CA TYR A 113 0.92 42.52 9.30
C TYR A 113 0.16 42.17 10.59
N VAL A 114 -0.50 41.02 10.58
CA VAL A 114 -1.17 40.42 11.73
C VAL A 114 -0.64 39.03 11.96
N GLU A 115 -0.23 38.78 13.20
CA GLU A 115 0.22 37.49 13.68
C GLU A 115 -0.68 37.01 14.80
N GLU A 116 -1.25 35.81 14.63
CA GLU A 116 -2.12 35.19 15.62
C GLU A 116 -1.71 33.73 15.81
N ASP A 117 -1.38 33.40 17.06
CA ASP A 117 -1.05 32.03 17.48
C ASP A 117 -2.33 31.28 17.87
N VAL A 118 -2.70 30.26 17.09
CA VAL A 118 -3.84 29.40 17.43
C VAL A 118 -3.42 28.30 18.40
N PHE A 119 -2.32 27.61 18.09
CA PHE A 119 -1.66 26.71 19.04
C PHE A 119 -0.18 26.51 18.69
N LEU A 120 0.65 26.37 19.72
CA LEU A 120 2.11 26.15 19.59
C LEU A 120 2.49 24.67 19.53
N SER A 121 1.56 23.77 19.84
CA SER A 121 1.77 22.33 19.75
C SER A 121 0.41 21.65 19.59
N PRO A 122 0.29 20.61 18.75
CA PRO A 122 -0.96 19.88 18.59
C PRO A 122 -1.35 19.15 19.88
N PHE A 123 -0.38 18.89 20.78
CA PHE A 123 -0.59 18.14 22.03
C PHE A 123 -0.86 19.03 23.26
N ALA A 124 -0.55 20.32 23.20
CA ALA A 124 -0.66 21.22 24.35
C ALA A 124 -1.87 22.17 24.24
N GLY A 125 -2.45 22.52 25.39
CA GLY A 125 -3.59 23.43 25.49
C GLY A 125 -4.94 22.70 25.51
N ASP A 126 -6.02 23.47 25.42
CA ASP A 126 -7.37 22.95 25.45
C ASP A 126 -7.82 22.47 24.06
N TRP A 127 -8.14 21.17 23.96
CA TRP A 127 -8.60 20.51 22.74
C TRP A 127 -10.02 20.89 22.33
N SER A 128 -10.77 21.56 23.22
CA SER A 128 -12.06 22.16 22.85
C SER A 128 -11.87 23.26 21.79
N PHE A 129 -10.69 23.90 21.76
CA PHE A 129 -10.33 24.90 20.77
C PHE A 129 -9.59 24.23 19.60
N TRP A 130 -10.24 24.25 18.43
CA TRP A 130 -9.71 23.71 17.17
C TRP A 130 -9.36 22.21 17.18
N PRO A 131 -10.27 21.32 17.66
CA PRO A 131 -10.01 19.88 17.69
C PRO A 131 -9.67 19.32 16.30
N LEU A 132 -10.25 19.88 15.25
CA LEU A 132 -10.04 19.44 13.86
C LEU A 132 -8.61 19.66 13.36
N ALA A 133 -8.08 20.86 13.51
CA ALA A 133 -6.71 21.17 13.07
C ALA A 133 -5.67 20.33 13.82
N ARG A 134 -5.87 20.14 15.13
CA ARG A 134 -4.99 19.30 15.96
C ARG A 134 -5.04 17.84 15.54
N ALA A 135 -6.24 17.27 15.36
CA ALA A 135 -6.40 15.89 14.93
C ALA A 135 -5.76 15.63 13.57
N ILE A 136 -5.98 16.52 12.59
CA ILE A 136 -5.37 16.43 11.26
C ILE A 136 -3.84 16.47 11.37
N CYS A 137 -3.27 17.41 12.14
CA CYS A 137 -1.83 17.49 12.34
C CYS A 137 -1.25 16.21 12.93
N VAL A 138 -1.89 15.62 13.95
CA VAL A 138 -1.44 14.37 14.58
C VAL A 138 -1.54 13.19 13.63
N LEU A 139 -2.64 13.08 12.88
CA LEU A 139 -2.85 12.01 11.90
C LEU A 139 -1.89 12.12 10.71
N ASP A 140 -1.50 13.33 10.33
CA ASP A 140 -0.49 13.57 9.30
C ASP A 140 0.89 13.09 9.73
N TRP A 141 1.32 13.49 10.93
CA TRP A 141 2.57 13.00 11.50
C TRP A 141 2.57 11.49 11.67
N TRP A 142 1.46 10.92 12.16
CA TRP A 142 1.29 9.48 12.23
C TRP A 142 1.50 8.82 10.87
N THR A 143 0.86 9.33 9.82
CA THR A 143 0.97 8.81 8.45
C THR A 143 2.41 8.89 7.94
N PHE A 144 3.07 10.03 8.14
CA PHE A 144 4.45 10.24 7.73
C PHE A 144 5.40 9.25 8.41
N PHE A 145 5.34 9.13 9.74
CA PHE A 145 6.23 8.25 10.49
C PHE A 145 5.96 6.77 10.21
N THR A 146 4.70 6.36 10.04
CA THR A 146 4.36 4.98 9.68
C THR A 146 4.80 4.64 8.27
N CYS A 147 4.64 5.55 7.29
CA CYS A 147 5.17 5.37 5.95
C CYS A 147 6.71 5.27 5.94
N ALA A 148 7.40 6.16 6.66
CA ALA A 148 8.85 6.11 6.79
C ALA A 148 9.31 4.80 7.45
N ALA A 149 8.57 4.29 8.44
CA ALA A 149 8.83 3.00 9.05
C ALA A 149 8.61 1.83 8.07
N THR A 150 7.56 1.87 7.24
CA THR A 150 7.30 0.87 6.18
C THR A 150 8.45 0.82 5.17
N VAL A 151 8.88 1.99 4.67
CA VAL A 151 10.03 2.10 3.76
C VAL A 151 11.29 1.58 4.43
N GLY A 152 11.57 2.03 5.66
CA GLY A 152 12.74 1.60 6.42
C GLY A 152 12.75 0.09 6.69
N TYR A 153 11.59 -0.51 6.94
CA TYR A 153 11.43 -1.96 7.12
C TYR A 153 11.76 -2.72 5.84
N ALA A 154 11.17 -2.33 4.71
CA ALA A 154 11.44 -2.94 3.40
C ALA A 154 12.92 -2.82 3.03
N MET A 155 13.50 -1.63 3.20
CA MET A 155 14.92 -1.35 2.94
C MET A 155 15.85 -2.20 3.80
N SER A 156 15.61 -2.25 5.12
CA SER A 156 16.39 -3.06 6.06
C SER A 156 16.32 -4.55 5.69
N ARG A 157 15.15 -5.05 5.29
CA ARG A 157 14.96 -6.44 4.84
C ARG A 157 15.71 -6.72 3.54
N LEU A 158 15.65 -5.84 2.54
CA LEU A 158 16.38 -6.00 1.27
C LEU A 158 17.90 -5.96 1.49
N CYS A 159 18.39 -5.04 2.32
CA CYS A 159 19.82 -4.97 2.65
C CYS A 159 20.35 -6.27 3.29
N ARG A 160 19.51 -6.99 4.04
CA ARG A 160 19.88 -8.26 4.67
C ARG A 160 19.93 -9.45 3.71
N THR A 161 19.19 -9.43 2.61
CA THR A 161 19.26 -10.50 1.61
C THR A 161 20.50 -10.38 0.74
N GLY A 162 20.98 -9.15 0.53
CA GLY A 162 22.11 -8.88 -0.37
C GLY A 162 21.72 -8.85 -1.84
N GLU A 163 20.43 -8.98 -2.16
CA GLU A 163 19.92 -8.93 -3.54
C GLU A 163 19.98 -7.50 -4.07
N ARG A 164 20.86 -7.24 -5.04
CA ARG A 164 21.07 -5.91 -5.64
C ARG A 164 20.54 -5.78 -7.07
N PHE A 165 20.21 -6.91 -7.70
CA PHE A 165 19.82 -6.98 -9.10
C PHE A 165 18.31 -7.23 -9.24
N PHE A 166 17.61 -6.33 -9.92
CA PHE A 166 16.15 -6.40 -10.08
C PHE A 166 15.66 -7.58 -10.93
N GLY A 167 16.54 -8.14 -11.77
CA GLY A 167 16.25 -9.33 -12.57
C GLY A 167 16.56 -10.64 -11.86
N SER A 168 17.08 -10.62 -10.63
CA SER A 168 17.37 -11.85 -9.90
C SER A 168 16.06 -12.49 -9.41
N ALA A 169 15.99 -13.82 -9.48
CA ALA A 169 14.89 -14.58 -8.88
C ALA A 169 14.87 -14.44 -7.35
N GLY A 170 16.01 -14.18 -6.72
CA GLY A 170 16.11 -13.88 -5.29
C GLY A 170 15.40 -12.59 -4.91
N TYR A 171 15.58 -11.50 -5.67
CA TYR A 171 14.83 -10.26 -5.48
C TYR A 171 13.32 -10.44 -5.68
N LEU A 172 12.93 -11.18 -6.72
CA LEU A 172 11.53 -11.47 -7.02
C LEU A 172 10.86 -12.27 -5.88
N ALA A 173 11.51 -13.34 -5.42
CA ALA A 173 11.05 -14.10 -4.27
C ALA A 173 11.02 -13.23 -3.00
N TRP A 174 11.98 -12.32 -2.83
CA TRP A 174 11.99 -11.41 -1.69
C TRP A 174 10.78 -10.47 -1.67
N THR A 175 10.36 -9.88 -2.79
CA THR A 175 9.19 -8.98 -2.81
C THR A 175 7.91 -9.72 -2.43
N TRP A 176 7.68 -10.91 -3.00
CA TRP A 176 6.51 -11.72 -2.65
C TRP A 176 6.51 -12.16 -1.18
N ASN A 177 7.68 -12.50 -0.63
CA ASN A 177 7.80 -12.80 0.80
C ASN A 177 7.62 -11.56 1.68
N LEU A 178 7.95 -10.36 1.20
CA LEU A 178 7.72 -9.11 1.92
C LEU A 178 6.22 -8.81 2.01
N GLU A 179 5.48 -9.01 0.92
CA GLU A 179 4.02 -8.81 0.88
C GLU A 179 3.26 -9.77 1.79
N GLN A 180 3.75 -11.01 1.92
CA GLN A 180 3.19 -12.01 2.84
C GLN A 180 3.65 -11.84 4.30
N ASP A 181 4.61 -10.95 4.56
CA ASP A 181 5.13 -10.71 5.91
C ASP A 181 4.12 -9.94 6.76
N ARG A 182 3.54 -10.60 7.77
CA ARG A 182 2.57 -10.01 8.69
C ARG A 182 3.02 -8.68 9.30
N ARG A 183 4.33 -8.48 9.53
CA ARG A 183 4.86 -7.23 10.08
C ARG A 183 4.78 -6.11 9.06
N PHE A 184 5.08 -6.41 7.80
CA PHE A 184 4.95 -5.45 6.70
C PHE A 184 3.48 -5.11 6.46
N THR A 185 2.60 -6.10 6.43
CA THR A 185 1.14 -5.89 6.34
C THR A 185 0.62 -5.01 7.48
N LEU A 186 1.06 -5.25 8.72
CA LEU A 186 0.69 -4.41 9.86
C LEU A 186 1.15 -2.95 9.67
N LEU A 187 2.38 -2.73 9.21
CA LEU A 187 2.89 -1.40 8.93
C LEU A 187 2.08 -0.68 7.84
N ILE A 188 1.65 -1.40 6.80
CA ILE A 188 0.74 -0.87 5.77
C ILE A 188 -0.61 -0.49 6.37
N VAL A 189 -1.21 -1.34 7.22
CA VAL A 189 -2.48 -1.02 7.91
C VAL A 189 -2.34 0.23 8.76
N LEU A 190 -1.25 0.35 9.53
CA LEU A 190 -0.99 1.53 10.36
C LEU A 190 -0.79 2.78 9.49
N ALA A 191 -0.10 2.67 8.35
CA ALA A 191 0.09 3.76 7.40
C ALA A 191 -1.23 4.21 6.75
N ALA A 192 -2.10 3.26 6.39
CA ALA A 192 -3.41 3.56 5.81
C ALA A 192 -4.41 4.13 6.83
N PHE A 193 -4.23 3.83 8.12
CA PHE A 193 -5.12 4.29 9.19
C PHE A 193 -5.20 5.82 9.28
N GLY A 194 -4.07 6.52 9.22
CA GLY A 194 -4.02 7.98 9.36
C GLY A 194 -4.87 8.71 8.33
N PRO A 195 -4.68 8.46 7.02
CA PRO A 195 -5.48 9.06 5.98
C PRO A 195 -6.98 8.69 6.05
N ILE A 196 -7.28 7.40 6.30
CA ILE A 196 -8.68 6.94 6.41
C ILE A 196 -9.38 7.60 7.60
N ALA A 197 -8.74 7.62 8.77
CA ALA A 197 -9.28 8.26 9.97
C ALA A 197 -9.49 9.77 9.74
N SER A 198 -8.54 10.43 9.09
CA SER A 198 -8.66 11.86 8.75
C SER A 198 -9.85 12.12 7.84
N CYS A 199 -10.03 11.32 6.79
CA CYS A 199 -11.16 11.45 5.88
C CYS A 199 -12.50 11.21 6.58
N VAL A 200 -12.61 10.15 7.39
CA VAL A 200 -13.82 9.86 8.18
C VAL A 200 -14.14 11.02 9.11
N TYR A 201 -13.13 11.56 9.78
CA TYR A 201 -13.29 12.68 10.69
C TYR A 201 -13.73 13.97 9.99
N VAL A 202 -13.17 14.27 8.81
CA VAL A 202 -13.60 15.40 7.96
C VAL A 202 -15.04 15.21 7.50
N LEU A 203 -15.42 14.01 7.04
CA LEU A 203 -16.79 13.73 6.64
C LEU A 203 -17.78 13.84 7.79
N TYR A 204 -17.40 13.38 8.98
CA TYR A 204 -18.21 13.53 10.19
C TYR A 204 -18.46 15.01 10.50
N PHE A 205 -17.42 15.84 10.48
CA PHE A 205 -17.56 17.29 10.69
C PHE A 205 -18.40 17.96 9.60
N ALA A 206 -18.18 17.61 8.33
CA ALA A 206 -18.96 18.14 7.22
C ALA A 206 -20.45 17.79 7.36
N PHE A 207 -20.76 16.54 7.74
CA PHE A 207 -22.12 16.08 7.98
C PHE A 207 -22.79 16.85 9.11
N ILE A 208 -22.13 16.93 10.27
CA ILE A 208 -22.62 17.68 11.44
C ILE A 208 -22.86 19.15 11.05
N TYR A 209 -21.89 19.80 10.42
CA TYR A 209 -22.02 21.19 10.01
C TYR A 209 -23.20 21.41 9.05
N SER A 210 -23.37 20.53 8.04
CA SER A 210 -24.49 20.60 7.10
C SER A 210 -25.85 20.34 7.74
N ALA A 211 -25.92 19.56 8.82
CA ALA A 211 -27.15 19.29 9.53
C ALA A 211 -27.60 20.46 10.41
N PHE A 212 -26.66 21.26 10.91
CA PHE A 212 -26.94 22.39 11.81
C PHE A 212 -27.05 23.73 11.09
N HIS A 213 -26.42 23.90 9.93
CA HIS A 213 -26.49 25.12 9.14
C HIS A 213 -27.30 24.88 7.87
N GLU A 214 -28.52 25.43 7.81
CA GLU A 214 -29.32 25.57 6.59
C GLU A 214 -28.68 26.61 5.65
N THR A 215 -27.48 26.33 5.14
CA THR A 215 -26.85 27.16 4.12
C THR A 215 -27.32 26.68 2.74
N ASN A 216 -28.24 27.43 2.14
CA ASN A 216 -28.71 27.26 0.75
C ASN A 216 -27.64 27.60 -0.31
N GLU A 217 -26.35 27.54 0.04
CA GLU A 217 -25.27 27.87 -0.89
C GLU A 217 -24.98 26.69 -1.82
N ALA A 218 -25.23 26.91 -3.11
CA ALA A 218 -25.09 25.92 -4.19
C ALA A 218 -23.65 25.35 -4.38
N GLY A 219 -22.67 25.72 -3.53
CA GLY A 219 -21.28 25.27 -3.59
C GLY A 219 -20.92 24.08 -2.70
N HIS A 220 -21.76 23.68 -1.73
CA HIS A 220 -21.38 22.65 -0.75
C HIS A 220 -21.28 21.23 -1.35
N GLY A 221 -22.08 20.90 -2.36
CA GLY A 221 -22.05 19.56 -2.99
C GLY A 221 -20.73 19.23 -3.68
N MET A 222 -20.03 20.22 -4.23
CA MET A 222 -18.78 20.02 -4.97
C MET A 222 -17.62 19.63 -4.04
N GLY A 223 -17.60 20.17 -2.80
CA GLY A 223 -16.59 19.82 -1.79
C GLY A 223 -16.70 18.37 -1.29
N SER A 224 -17.93 17.85 -1.14
CA SER A 224 -18.17 16.46 -0.73
C SER A 224 -17.70 15.47 -1.80
N ILE A 225 -17.97 15.74 -3.08
CA ILE A 225 -17.51 14.88 -4.18
C ILE A 225 -15.98 14.82 -4.22
N GLN A 226 -15.31 15.97 -4.12
CA GLN A 226 -13.85 16.04 -4.10
C GLN A 226 -13.26 15.23 -2.93
N THR A 227 -13.87 15.33 -1.75
CA THR A 227 -13.46 14.55 -0.55
C THR A 227 -13.62 13.04 -0.77
N ILE A 228 -14.72 12.61 -1.40
CA ILE A 228 -14.94 11.20 -1.74
C ILE A 228 -13.90 10.71 -2.75
N VAL A 229 -13.59 11.49 -3.78
CA VAL A 229 -12.55 11.14 -4.77
C VAL A 229 -11.20 10.99 -4.07
N GLN A 230 -10.85 11.90 -3.16
CA GLN A 230 -9.60 11.80 -2.38
C GLN A 230 -9.56 10.56 -1.50
N MET A 231 -10.69 10.19 -0.87
CA MET A 231 -10.79 8.93 -0.14
C MET A 231 -10.53 7.71 -1.03
N ILE A 232 -11.08 7.68 -2.24
CA ILE A 232 -10.84 6.60 -3.19
C ILE A 232 -9.36 6.54 -3.57
N LEU A 233 -8.73 7.71 -3.81
CA LEU A 233 -7.31 7.81 -4.16
C LEU A 233 -6.37 7.34 -3.03
N VAL A 234 -6.81 7.41 -1.77
CA VAL A 234 -6.08 6.90 -0.60
C VAL A 234 -6.37 5.41 -0.37
N ALA A 235 -7.64 5.01 -0.45
CA ALA A 235 -8.08 3.65 -0.16
C ALA A 235 -7.61 2.64 -1.23
N TYR A 236 -7.55 3.05 -2.50
CA TYR A 236 -7.16 2.16 -3.59
C TYR A 236 -5.70 1.69 -3.49
N PRO A 237 -4.69 2.56 -3.29
CA PRO A 237 -3.31 2.13 -3.04
C PRO A 237 -3.16 1.28 -1.78
N ALA A 238 -3.88 1.60 -0.71
CA ALA A 238 -3.88 0.78 0.50
C ALA A 238 -4.41 -0.63 0.21
N LYS A 239 -5.50 -0.75 -0.56
CA LYS A 239 -6.02 -2.06 -1.01
C LYS A 239 -4.98 -2.83 -1.82
N MET A 240 -4.31 -2.18 -2.77
CA MET A 240 -3.28 -2.83 -3.60
C MET A 240 -2.14 -3.41 -2.75
N MET A 241 -1.75 -2.73 -1.67
CA MET A 241 -0.71 -3.23 -0.76
C MET A 241 -1.20 -4.28 0.25
N LEU A 242 -2.46 -4.23 0.66
CA LEU A 242 -3.03 -5.15 1.67
C LEU A 242 -3.51 -6.47 1.07
N ILE A 243 -3.89 -6.46 -0.20
CA ILE A 243 -4.36 -7.62 -0.94
C ILE A 243 -3.42 -7.79 -2.13
N PRO A 244 -2.17 -8.23 -1.89
CA PRO A 244 -1.24 -8.50 -2.98
C PRO A 244 -1.83 -9.59 -3.88
N GLU A 245 -1.58 -9.48 -5.17
CA GLU A 245 -1.92 -10.55 -6.12
C GLU A 245 -0.95 -11.71 -5.86
N THR A 246 -1.31 -12.60 -4.94
CA THR A 246 -0.44 -13.69 -4.53
C THR A 246 -0.06 -14.53 -5.75
N PRO A 247 1.23 -14.72 -6.05
CA PRO A 247 1.63 -15.62 -7.13
C PRO A 247 1.13 -17.03 -6.81
N ILE A 248 0.67 -17.74 -7.84
CA ILE A 248 0.12 -19.10 -7.73
C ILE A 248 1.14 -20.09 -7.13
N HIS A 249 2.44 -19.80 -7.26
CA HIS A 249 3.52 -20.66 -6.76
C HIS A 249 4.20 -20.06 -5.52
N HIS A 250 4.53 -20.91 -4.56
CA HIS A 250 5.30 -20.55 -3.36
C HIS A 250 6.79 -20.45 -3.69
N TRP A 251 7.21 -19.33 -4.26
CA TRP A 251 8.60 -19.07 -4.63
C TRP A 251 9.48 -18.84 -3.39
N LYS A 252 10.01 -19.91 -2.79
CA LYS A 252 10.93 -19.82 -1.64
C LYS A 252 12.33 -19.39 -2.09
N THR A 253 12.84 -18.32 -1.49
CA THR A 253 14.07 -17.59 -1.88
C THR A 253 15.31 -18.46 -2.03
N GLU A 254 15.50 -19.45 -1.16
CA GLU A 254 16.74 -20.24 -1.10
C GLU A 254 16.99 -21.12 -2.33
N ARG A 255 15.94 -21.62 -2.98
CA ARG A 255 16.06 -22.55 -4.12
C ARG A 255 16.17 -21.85 -5.47
N PHE A 256 15.76 -20.58 -5.53
CA PHE A 256 15.87 -19.75 -6.73
C PHE A 256 17.06 -18.80 -6.69
N ALA A 257 17.78 -18.75 -5.57
CA ALA A 257 18.99 -17.96 -5.43
C ALA A 257 20.01 -18.37 -6.52
N GLY A 258 20.39 -17.41 -7.36
CA GLY A 258 21.35 -17.61 -8.45
C GLY A 258 20.75 -17.66 -9.85
N ILE A 259 19.42 -17.69 -10.00
CA ILE A 259 18.78 -17.59 -11.31
C ILE A 259 18.57 -16.11 -11.66
N ASP A 260 19.14 -15.69 -12.78
CA ASP A 260 19.01 -14.34 -13.31
C ASP A 260 18.07 -14.32 -14.53
N PHE A 261 17.04 -13.47 -14.46
CA PHE A 261 16.12 -13.22 -15.55
C PHE A 261 16.55 -12.04 -16.41
N LYS A 262 16.41 -12.19 -17.72
CA LYS A 262 16.60 -11.16 -18.71
C LYS A 262 15.42 -10.19 -18.68
N ARG A 263 15.51 -9.16 -17.82
CA ARG A 263 14.55 -8.05 -17.77
C ARG A 263 15.13 -6.81 -18.48
N PRO A 264 14.36 -6.16 -19.37
CA PRO A 264 14.82 -4.92 -19.99
C PRO A 264 15.01 -3.81 -18.94
N TRP A 265 16.05 -2.97 -19.08
CA TRP A 265 16.35 -1.94 -18.08
C TRP A 265 15.20 -0.95 -17.84
N TYR A 266 14.40 -0.66 -18.87
CA TYR A 266 13.26 0.25 -18.74
C TYR A 266 12.17 -0.37 -17.86
N SER A 267 12.03 -1.71 -17.82
CA SER A 267 11.02 -2.39 -17.02
C SER A 267 11.23 -2.19 -15.51
N MET A 268 12.43 -1.78 -15.11
CA MET A 268 12.75 -1.36 -13.74
C MET A 268 11.85 -0.23 -13.20
N PHE A 269 11.25 0.58 -14.08
CA PHE A 269 10.48 1.76 -13.69
C PHE A 269 8.97 1.62 -13.81
N TYR A 270 8.45 0.55 -14.44
CA TYR A 270 7.00 0.43 -14.68
C TYR A 270 6.46 -0.99 -14.58
N GLN A 271 7.29 -2.03 -14.59
CA GLN A 271 6.81 -3.40 -14.50
C GLN A 271 6.92 -3.90 -13.07
N SER A 272 5.79 -4.13 -12.40
CA SER A 272 5.79 -4.78 -11.09
C SER A 272 6.27 -6.22 -11.16
N ASN A 273 6.77 -6.70 -10.03
CA ASN A 273 7.19 -8.08 -9.88
C ASN A 273 6.02 -9.07 -10.05
N ASP A 274 4.79 -8.69 -9.72
CA ASP A 274 3.59 -9.50 -9.97
C ASP A 274 3.30 -9.67 -11.45
N VAL A 275 3.34 -8.58 -12.21
CA VAL A 275 3.17 -8.62 -13.67
C VAL A 275 4.26 -9.48 -14.32
N PHE A 276 5.51 -9.36 -13.85
CA PHE A 276 6.59 -10.25 -14.28
C PHE A 276 6.33 -11.72 -13.91
N GLY A 277 5.82 -11.97 -12.70
CA GLY A 277 5.41 -13.29 -12.23
C GLY A 277 4.39 -13.96 -13.15
N VAL A 278 3.37 -13.23 -13.60
CA VAL A 278 2.37 -13.74 -14.55
C VAL A 278 3.02 -14.16 -15.88
N TYR A 279 3.95 -13.35 -16.42
CA TYR A 279 4.68 -13.71 -17.64
C TYR A 279 5.56 -14.95 -17.45
N LEU A 280 6.20 -15.07 -16.29
CA LEU A 280 7.03 -16.23 -15.95
C LEU A 280 6.18 -17.51 -15.85
N VAL A 281 5.00 -17.42 -15.24
CA VAL A 281 4.05 -18.55 -15.14
C VAL A 281 3.53 -18.98 -16.51
N ASP A 282 3.12 -18.03 -17.37
CA ASP A 282 2.73 -18.35 -18.77
C ASP A 282 3.88 -19.03 -19.54
N ALA A 283 5.11 -18.54 -19.38
CA ALA A 283 6.28 -19.12 -20.03
C ALA A 283 6.57 -20.54 -19.52
N LEU A 284 6.50 -20.77 -18.21
CA LEU A 284 6.67 -22.09 -17.60
C LEU A 284 5.59 -23.07 -18.06
N TRP A 285 4.33 -22.64 -18.08
CA TRP A 285 3.23 -23.46 -18.56
C TRP A 285 3.43 -23.88 -20.02
N ARG A 286 3.86 -22.97 -20.90
CA ARG A 286 4.18 -23.28 -22.30
C ARG A 286 5.37 -24.22 -22.44
N ALA A 287 6.43 -24.00 -21.67
CA ALA A 287 7.60 -24.84 -21.67
C ALA A 287 7.27 -26.28 -21.22
N GLN A 288 6.37 -26.45 -20.24
CA GLN A 288 5.85 -27.78 -19.85
C GLN A 288 5.14 -28.52 -21.00
N HIS A 289 4.61 -27.80 -21.99
CA HIS A 289 3.98 -28.36 -23.20
C HIS A 289 4.95 -28.45 -24.39
N GLY A 290 6.26 -28.26 -24.18
CA GLY A 290 7.29 -28.34 -25.21
C GLY A 290 7.57 -27.04 -25.97
N HIS A 291 6.92 -25.92 -25.60
CA HIS A 291 7.15 -24.60 -26.19
C HIS A 291 8.08 -23.76 -25.31
N CYS A 292 9.39 -24.01 -25.42
CA CYS A 292 10.42 -23.41 -24.55
C CYS A 292 10.79 -21.97 -24.92
N GLU A 293 10.42 -21.47 -26.10
CA GLU A 293 10.97 -20.25 -26.69
C GLU A 293 10.76 -19.02 -25.80
N LYS A 294 9.58 -18.91 -25.17
CA LYS A 294 9.30 -17.80 -24.26
C LYS A 294 10.14 -17.85 -22.99
N LEU A 295 10.35 -19.04 -22.44
CA LEU A 295 11.12 -19.21 -21.21
C LEU A 295 12.60 -18.92 -21.48
N GLU A 296 13.13 -19.39 -22.62
CA GLU A 296 14.47 -19.07 -23.09
C GLU A 296 14.69 -17.55 -23.24
N MET A 297 13.69 -16.81 -23.74
CA MET A 297 13.76 -15.35 -23.85
C MET A 297 13.81 -14.63 -22.49
N LEU A 298 13.28 -15.24 -21.43
CA LEU A 298 13.27 -14.68 -20.08
C LEU A 298 14.53 -14.99 -19.28
N MET A 299 15.37 -15.94 -19.70
CA MET A 299 16.57 -16.35 -18.97
C MET A 299 17.84 -15.76 -19.58
N PHE A 300 18.84 -15.42 -18.74
CA PHE A 300 20.15 -15.01 -19.25
C PHE A 300 20.95 -16.19 -19.82
N ASN A 301 20.78 -17.38 -19.25
CA ASN A 301 21.46 -18.60 -19.65
C ASN A 301 20.42 -19.67 -20.01
N SER A 302 20.32 -20.03 -21.29
CA SER A 302 19.39 -21.06 -21.78
C SER A 302 19.69 -22.44 -21.19
N ASP A 303 20.95 -22.71 -20.85
CA ASP A 303 21.37 -24.03 -20.33
C ASP A 303 20.80 -24.30 -18.93
N GLU A 304 20.45 -23.24 -18.19
CA GLU A 304 19.83 -23.33 -16.86
C GLU A 304 18.32 -23.55 -16.92
N MET A 305 17.70 -23.44 -18.10
CA MET A 305 16.25 -23.56 -18.27
C MET A 305 15.70 -24.88 -17.77
N HIS A 306 16.32 -26.00 -18.16
CA HIS A 306 15.85 -27.32 -17.73
C HIS A 306 15.96 -27.52 -16.22
N ALA A 307 17.04 -27.02 -15.60
CA ALA A 307 17.21 -27.06 -14.15
C ALA A 307 16.16 -26.20 -13.44
N PHE A 308 15.86 -25.01 -13.98
CA PHE A 308 14.81 -24.13 -13.47
C PHE A 308 13.42 -24.79 -13.56
N MET A 309 13.07 -25.37 -14.71
CA MET A 309 11.80 -26.08 -14.89
C MET A 309 11.64 -27.25 -13.92
N GLN A 310 12.68 -28.05 -13.72
CA GLN A 310 12.67 -29.15 -12.75
C GLN A 310 12.48 -28.64 -11.32
N THR A 311 13.13 -27.52 -10.97
CA THR A 311 13.01 -26.89 -9.66
C THR A 311 11.59 -26.34 -9.43
N ALA A 312 11.03 -25.68 -10.44
CA ALA A 312 9.66 -25.16 -10.40
C ALA A 312 8.63 -26.28 -10.27
N ALA A 313 8.76 -27.35 -11.07
CA ALA A 313 7.87 -28.51 -11.00
C ALA A 313 7.90 -29.17 -9.60
N ARG A 314 9.10 -29.37 -9.03
CA ARG A 314 9.25 -29.92 -7.69
C ARG A 314 8.59 -29.05 -6.62
N LEU A 315 8.67 -27.73 -6.75
CA LEU A 315 8.05 -26.81 -5.78
C LEU A 315 6.53 -26.79 -5.87
N GLN A 316 5.99 -27.01 -7.06
CA GLN A 316 4.55 -27.20 -7.25
C GLN A 316 4.09 -28.51 -6.57
N ASP A 317 4.83 -29.61 -6.75
CA ASP A 317 4.53 -30.88 -6.07
C ASP A 317 4.58 -30.73 -4.54
N GLU A 318 5.57 -29.99 -4.01
CA GLU A 318 5.72 -29.75 -2.57
C GLU A 318 4.63 -28.82 -2.00
N SER A 319 4.02 -27.94 -2.81
CA SER A 319 2.90 -27.11 -2.37
C SER A 319 1.56 -27.87 -2.37
N ASP A 320 1.41 -28.84 -3.27
CA ASP A 320 0.21 -29.67 -3.37
C ASP A 320 0.15 -30.73 -2.26
N GLU A 321 1.29 -31.06 -1.64
CA GLU A 321 1.36 -31.74 -0.34
C GLU A 321 0.92 -30.79 0.79
N GLU A 322 -0.32 -30.30 0.72
CA GLU A 322 -0.92 -29.47 1.76
C GLU A 322 -0.83 -30.16 3.12
N ASP A 323 -0.52 -29.36 4.15
CA ASP A 323 -0.44 -29.82 5.53
C ASP A 323 -1.77 -30.52 5.91
N PRO A 324 -1.78 -31.84 6.17
CA PRO A 324 -2.99 -32.56 6.53
C PRO A 324 -3.69 -31.93 7.75
N ALA A 325 -2.97 -31.17 8.58
CA ALA A 325 -3.55 -30.37 9.65
C ALA A 325 -4.49 -29.26 9.13
N PHE A 326 -4.11 -28.52 8.08
CA PHE A 326 -4.94 -27.48 7.49
C PHE A 326 -6.21 -28.06 6.86
N LEU A 327 -6.07 -29.15 6.09
CA LEU A 327 -7.21 -29.88 5.53
C LEU A 327 -8.11 -30.46 6.63
N SER A 328 -7.55 -30.92 7.75
CA SER A 328 -8.34 -31.37 8.91
C SER A 328 -9.09 -30.22 9.60
N MET A 329 -8.50 -29.02 9.67
CA MET A 329 -9.11 -27.82 10.23
C MET A 329 -10.27 -27.32 9.36
N ILE A 330 -10.10 -27.27 8.03
CA ILE A 330 -11.18 -26.94 7.09
C ILE A 330 -12.30 -27.98 7.18
N LYS A 331 -11.97 -29.28 7.23
CA LYS A 331 -12.98 -30.34 7.42
C LYS A 331 -13.74 -30.19 8.74
N GLY A 332 -13.09 -29.72 9.80
CA GLY A 332 -13.73 -29.43 11.09
C GLY A 332 -14.60 -28.17 11.10
N LEU A 333 -14.33 -27.20 10.22
CA LEU A 333 -15.10 -25.96 10.09
C LEU A 333 -16.24 -26.06 9.07
N SER A 334 -16.21 -27.04 8.17
CA SER A 334 -17.32 -27.29 7.25
C SER A 334 -18.51 -27.77 8.08
N PRO A 335 -19.63 -27.02 8.15
CA PRO A 335 -20.79 -27.43 8.92
C PRO A 335 -21.23 -28.78 8.36
N THR A 336 -21.19 -29.81 9.20
CA THR A 336 -21.81 -31.09 8.88
C THR A 336 -23.25 -30.76 8.55
N MET A 337 -23.61 -30.79 7.25
CA MET A 337 -25.01 -30.73 6.85
C MET A 337 -25.63 -31.98 7.46
N GLY A 338 -26.18 -31.81 8.67
CA GLY A 338 -26.94 -32.82 9.36
C GLY A 338 -28.04 -33.21 8.41
N GLY A 339 -27.91 -34.39 7.81
CA GLY A 339 -28.96 -34.98 7.00
C GLY A 339 -30.19 -35.04 7.88
N THR A 340 -31.14 -34.15 7.65
CA THR A 340 -32.48 -34.25 8.19
C THR A 340 -33.02 -35.56 7.65
N THR A 341 -32.90 -36.61 8.46
CA THR A 341 -33.54 -37.90 8.20
C THR A 341 -35.02 -37.64 8.06
N ALA A 342 -35.50 -37.63 6.81
CA ALA A 342 -36.91 -37.63 6.49
C ALA A 342 -37.50 -38.91 7.07
N SER A 343 -38.19 -38.78 8.21
CA SER A 343 -39.01 -39.82 8.81
C SER A 343 -40.09 -40.20 7.79
N SER A 344 -39.91 -41.35 7.12
CA SER A 344 -40.94 -41.98 6.31
C SER A 344 -42.07 -42.41 7.25
N ALA A 345 -43.17 -41.64 7.24
CA ALA A 345 -44.41 -42.03 7.90
C ALA A 345 -45.05 -43.16 7.10
N THR A 346 -44.99 -44.37 7.66
CA THR A 346 -45.74 -45.55 7.22
C THR A 346 -47.21 -45.35 7.61
N SER A 347 -48.11 -45.20 6.64
CA SER A 347 -49.56 -45.27 6.86
C SER A 347 -50.03 -46.71 6.73
N SER A 348 -50.53 -47.29 7.82
CA SER A 348 -51.22 -48.59 7.86
C SER A 348 -52.47 -48.49 8.74
N GLY A 349 -53.59 -49.02 8.21
CA GLY A 349 -54.91 -49.20 8.87
C GLY A 349 -56.01 -48.51 8.05
N GLU A 350 -56.98 -49.16 7.39
CA GLU A 350 -57.65 -50.46 7.60
C GLU A 350 -58.13 -50.68 9.04
N GLU A 351 -59.29 -50.11 9.38
CA GLU A 351 -60.56 -50.82 9.67
C GLU A 351 -61.74 -49.84 9.65
#